data_AF-A0A930HRY0-F1
#
_entry.id   AF-A0A930HRY0-F1
#
_cell.length_a   1.000
_cell.length_b   1.000
_cell.length_c   1.000
_cell.angle_alpha   90.00
_cell.angle_beta   90.00
_cell.angle_gamma   90.00
#
_symmetry.space_group_name_H-M   'P 1'
#
loop_
_entity.id
_entity.type
_entity.pdbx_description
1 polymer ?
#
loop_
_entity_poly.entity_id
_entity_poly.type
_entity_poly.pdbx_seq_one_letter_code
_entity_poly.pdbx_strand_id
1 'polypeptide(L)'
;NEELANPNAVKLVRSTSTGYALYFSRSVIPYLRSVEGPWAKEHTFLKHIGLYAFRTHVLPTIQSLPASPLEESERLEQLRWLEAGLRIRVMLSDQESIGIDTPEDLKRLPL
;
A
#
# COMPACT_ATOMS: atom_id res chain seq x y z
N ASN A 1 11.41 -6.40 -11.73
CA ASN A 1 12.07 -6.28 -10.43
C ASN A 1 12.25 -4.83 -10.00
N GLU A 2 12.70 -3.92 -10.86
CA GLU A 2 12.92 -2.50 -10.47
C GLU A 2 11.67 -1.81 -9.95
N GLU A 3 10.51 -1.97 -10.60
CA GLU A 3 9.26 -1.38 -10.10
C GLU A 3 8.80 -1.99 -8.77
N LEU A 4 8.99 -3.30 -8.60
CA LEU A 4 8.69 -3.98 -7.33
C LEU A 4 9.62 -3.51 -6.21
N ALA A 5 10.88 -3.23 -6.51
CA ALA A 5 11.83 -2.70 -5.52
C ALA A 5 11.64 -1.20 -5.24
N ASN A 6 10.85 -0.48 -6.04
CA ASN A 6 10.62 0.95 -5.86
C ASN A 6 9.91 1.23 -4.52
N PRO A 7 10.55 1.95 -3.57
CA PRO A 7 9.95 2.27 -2.27
C PRO A 7 8.81 3.30 -2.35
N ASN A 8 8.66 4.00 -3.48
CA ASN A 8 7.53 4.90 -3.74
C ASN A 8 6.26 4.12 -4.14
N ALA A 9 6.44 2.94 -4.74
CA ALA A 9 5.35 1.99 -4.94
C ALA A 9 5.11 1.22 -3.64
N VAL A 10 4.13 1.65 -2.86
CA VAL A 10 3.75 0.99 -1.59
C VAL A 10 3.07 -0.34 -1.88
N LYS A 11 3.52 -1.40 -1.21
CA LYS A 11 2.95 -2.75 -1.29
C LYS A 11 1.97 -2.94 -0.16
N LEU A 12 0.99 -3.81 -0.37
CA LEU A 12 0.05 -4.19 0.67
C LEU A 12 -0.20 -5.70 0.64
N VAL A 13 -0.42 -6.28 1.83
CA VAL A 13 -0.94 -7.64 1.97
C VAL A 13 -2.39 -7.56 2.41
N ARG A 14 -3.27 -8.31 1.75
CA ARG A 14 -4.71 -8.35 2.01
C ARG A 14 -5.15 -9.76 2.35
N SER A 15 -6.01 -9.89 3.36
CA SER A 15 -6.69 -11.16 3.67
C SER A 15 -7.58 -11.57 2.50
N THR A 16 -7.35 -12.75 1.94
CA THR A 16 -8.16 -13.31 0.85
C THR A 16 -9.58 -13.65 1.29
N SER A 17 -9.75 -14.07 2.55
CA SER A 17 -11.06 -14.44 3.11
C SER A 17 -11.93 -13.24 3.49
N THR A 18 -11.33 -12.18 4.02
CA THR A 18 -12.09 -11.04 4.57
C THR A 18 -11.99 -9.77 3.73
N GLY A 19 -10.98 -9.68 2.87
CA GLY A 19 -10.72 -8.52 2.03
C GLY A 19 -10.12 -7.30 2.75
N TYR A 20 -9.75 -7.44 4.03
CA TYR A 20 -9.09 -6.38 4.80
C TYR A 20 -7.58 -6.38 4.59
N ALA A 21 -6.96 -5.20 4.65
CA ALA A 21 -5.51 -5.07 4.71
C ALA A 21 -4.99 -5.74 5.99
N LEU A 22 -3.90 -6.49 5.83
CA LEU A 22 -3.10 -7.01 6.94
C LEU A 22 -1.96 -6.04 7.25
N TYR A 23 -1.29 -5.51 6.23
CA TYR A 23 -0.18 -4.57 6.39
C TYR A 23 0.12 -3.80 5.10
N PHE A 24 0.77 -2.64 5.22
CA PHE A 24 1.31 -1.83 4.13
C PHE A 24 2.81 -1.62 4.37
N SER A 25 3.62 -1.64 3.31
CA SER A 25 5.07 -1.40 3.44
C SER A 25 5.66 -0.85 2.15
N ARG A 26 6.72 -0.06 2.27
CA ARG A 26 7.59 0.30 1.14
C ARG A 26 8.47 -0.88 0.74
N SER A 27 8.77 -1.77 1.68
CA SER A 27 9.46 -3.04 1.43
C SER A 27 8.59 -3.98 0.60
N VAL A 28 9.25 -4.93 -0.07
CA VAL A 28 8.55 -5.95 -0.87
C VAL A 28 7.88 -6.95 0.06
N ILE A 29 6.55 -6.95 0.10
CA ILE A 29 5.74 -7.88 0.90
C ILE A 29 4.66 -8.56 0.04
N PRO A 30 4.41 -9.87 0.24
CA PRO A 30 5.09 -10.76 1.17
C PRO A 30 6.50 -11.17 0.69
N TYR A 31 7.37 -11.52 1.64
CA TYR A 31 8.66 -12.13 1.32
C TYR A 31 8.46 -13.55 0.79
N LEU A 32 9.07 -13.88 -0.36
CA LEU A 32 8.97 -15.21 -0.98
C LEU A 32 10.18 -16.08 -0.60
N ARG A 33 10.06 -16.86 0.48
CA ARG A 33 11.18 -17.63 1.05
C ARG A 33 11.85 -18.60 0.08
N SER A 34 11.07 -19.25 -0.78
CA SER A 34 11.55 -20.34 -1.65
C SER A 34 11.84 -19.87 -3.08
N VAL A 35 11.96 -18.55 -3.31
CA VAL A 35 12.15 -17.98 -4.64
C VAL A 35 13.46 -17.19 -4.68
N GLU A 36 14.42 -17.69 -5.45
CA GLU A 36 15.72 -17.03 -5.69
C GLU A 36 15.70 -16.14 -6.97
N GLY A 37 14.68 -16.30 -7.81
CA GLY A 37 14.53 -15.62 -9.11
C GLY A 37 13.72 -14.31 -9.05
N PRO A 38 13.25 -13.80 -10.21
CA PRO A 38 12.44 -12.59 -10.26
C PRO A 38 11.07 -12.81 -9.60
N TRP A 39 10.91 -12.32 -8.38
CA TRP A 39 9.69 -12.53 -7.58
C TRP A 39 8.40 -12.12 -8.29
N ALA A 40 8.46 -11.09 -9.15
CA ALA A 40 7.32 -10.63 -9.92
C ALA A 40 6.73 -11.70 -10.87
N LYS A 41 7.46 -12.76 -11.19
CA LYS A 41 6.96 -13.89 -12.00
C LYS A 41 6.28 -14.96 -11.15
N GLU A 42 6.60 -15.05 -9.87
CA GLU A 42 6.15 -16.11 -8.97
C GLU A 42 4.95 -15.69 -8.11
N HIS A 43 4.75 -14.39 -7.93
CA HIS A 43 3.67 -13.87 -7.10
C HIS A 43 3.10 -12.55 -7.62
N THR A 44 1.79 -12.39 -7.48
CA THR A 44 1.10 -11.13 -7.76
C THR A 44 1.16 -10.22 -6.53
N PHE A 45 2.01 -9.20 -6.58
CA PHE A 45 2.12 -8.19 -5.54
C PHE A 45 1.06 -7.11 -5.72
N LEU A 46 0.42 -6.71 -4.63
CA LEU A 46 -0.57 -5.65 -4.65
C LEU A 46 0.10 -4.29 -4.41
N LYS A 47 -0.10 -3.37 -5.36
CA LYS A 47 0.29 -1.96 -5.24
C LYS A 47 -0.87 -1.18 -4.61
N HIS A 48 -0.55 -0.37 -3.60
CA HIS A 48 -1.52 0.52 -2.99
C HIS A 48 -1.75 1.76 -3.87
N ILE A 49 -3.02 2.11 -4.05
CA ILE A 49 -3.46 3.35 -4.69
C ILE A 49 -4.03 4.24 -3.57
N GLY A 50 -3.55 5.48 -3.47
CA GLY A 50 -3.91 6.44 -2.42
C GLY A 50 -5.34 7.00 -2.50
N LEU A 51 -6.32 6.16 -2.79
CA LEU A 51 -7.74 6.51 -2.83
C LEU A 51 -8.45 5.87 -1.64
N TYR A 52 -9.06 6.69 -0.81
CA TYR A 52 -9.74 6.26 0.40
C TYR A 52 -11.20 6.70 0.42
N ALA A 53 -12.05 5.83 0.97
CA ALA A 53 -13.44 6.14 1.30
C ALA A 53 -13.67 5.88 2.79
N PHE A 54 -14.10 6.90 3.50
CA PHE A 54 -14.30 6.84 4.95
C PHE A 54 -15.79 6.89 5.30
N ARG A 55 -16.15 6.20 6.38
CA ARG A 55 -17.43 6.46 7.04
C ARG A 55 -17.27 7.74 7.86
N THR A 56 -18.25 8.64 7.78
CA THR A 56 -18.20 9.96 8.44
C THR A 56 -17.87 9.87 9.93
N HIS A 57 -18.43 8.87 10.64
CA HIS A 57 -18.21 8.71 12.09
C HIS A 57 -16.78 8.26 12.47
N VAL A 58 -15.98 7.77 11.52
CA VAL A 58 -14.60 7.33 11.77
C VAL A 58 -13.61 8.51 11.67
N LEU A 59 -13.96 9.57 10.95
CA LEU A 59 -13.09 10.72 10.72
C LEU A 59 -12.63 11.40 12.03
N PRO A 60 -13.49 11.66 13.04
CA PRO A 60 -13.05 12.23 14.31
C PRO A 60 -12.05 11.33 15.04
N THR A 61 -12.25 10.01 14.98
CA THR A 61 -11.33 9.04 15.57
C THR A 61 -9.97 9.14 14.89
N ILE A 62 -9.91 9.03 13.55
CA ILE A 62 -8.66 9.13 12.79
C ILE A 62 -7.92 10.44 13.07
N GLN A 63 -8.64 11.56 13.12
CA GLN A 63 -8.07 12.88 13.37
C GLN A 63 -7.41 12.97 14.75
N SER A 64 -7.96 12.28 15.75
CA SER A 64 -7.45 12.28 17.12
C SER A 64 -6.25 11.35 17.37
N LEU A 65 -5.94 10.44 16.44
CA LEU A 65 -4.86 9.47 16.63
C LEU A 65 -3.50 10.17 16.58
N PRO A 66 -2.60 9.95 17.56
CA PRO A 66 -1.22 10.41 17.45
C PRO A 66 -0.51 9.64 16.33
N ALA A 67 0.57 10.21 15.80
CA ALA A 67 1.47 9.50 14.89
C ALA A 67 1.94 8.19 15.57
N SER A 68 1.96 7.11 14.79
CA SER A 68 2.29 5.78 15.31
C SER A 68 3.70 5.36 14.89
N PRO A 69 4.38 4.47 15.64
CA PRO A 69 5.73 4.04 15.29
C PRO A 69 5.84 3.45 13.88
N LEU A 70 4.83 2.70 13.40
CA LEU A 70 4.83 2.16 12.04
C LEU A 70 4.60 3.26 10.99
N GLU A 71 3.71 4.23 11.26
CA GLU A 71 3.54 5.40 10.40
C GLU A 71 4.85 6.16 10.24
N GLU A 72 5.57 6.42 11.33
CA GLU A 72 6.83 7.18 11.28
C GLU A 72 7.94 6.41 10.54
N SER A 73 8.02 5.10 10.77
CA SER A 73 9.03 4.22 10.17
C SER A 73 8.86 4.08 8.67
N GLU A 74 7.63 3.86 8.21
CA GLU A 74 7.33 3.65 6.78
C GLU A 74 6.91 4.94 6.07
N ARG A 75 6.64 6.03 6.80
CA ARG A 75 6.01 7.25 6.28
C ARG A 75 4.72 6.94 5.53
N LEU A 76 3.80 6.22 6.20
CA LEU A 76 2.51 5.76 5.68
C LEU A 76 1.40 5.99 6.71
N GLU A 77 0.56 7.00 6.49
CA GLU A 77 -0.49 7.43 7.43
C GLU A 77 -1.49 6.31 7.78
N GLN A 78 -1.83 5.46 6.82
CA GLN A 78 -2.80 4.39 7.03
C GLN A 78 -2.33 3.33 8.05
N LEU A 79 -1.02 3.26 8.35
CA LEU A 79 -0.49 2.36 9.39
C LEU A 79 -0.91 2.81 10.80
N ARG A 80 -1.07 4.12 11.03
CA ARG A 80 -1.64 4.66 12.27
C ARG A 80 -3.04 4.10 12.54
N TRP A 81 -3.85 3.96 11.49
CA TRP A 81 -5.20 3.43 11.62
C TRP A 81 -5.17 1.93 11.96
N LEU A 82 -4.28 1.16 11.32
CA LEU A 82 -4.10 -0.26 11.63
C LEU A 82 -3.59 -0.48 13.06
N GLU A 83 -2.59 0.29 13.51
CA GLU A 83 -2.08 0.20 14.89
C GLU A 83 -3.12 0.56 15.94
N ALA A 84 -4.02 1.51 15.63
CA ALA A 84 -5.16 1.85 16.48
C ALA A 84 -6.29 0.80 16.48
N GLY A 85 -6.11 -0.33 15.77
CA GLY A 85 -7.10 -1.40 15.68
C GLY A 85 -8.24 -1.13 14.69
N LEU A 86 -8.17 -0.05 13.91
CA LEU A 86 -9.11 0.18 12.81
C LEU A 86 -8.83 -0.78 11.67
N ARG A 87 -9.88 -1.15 10.94
CA ARG A 87 -9.79 -2.11 9.84
C ARG A 87 -9.97 -1.39 8.51
N ILE A 88 -9.07 -1.65 7.57
CA ILE A 88 -9.12 -1.05 6.22
C ILE A 88 -9.56 -2.13 5.23
N ARG A 89 -10.75 -1.98 4.65
CA ARG A 89 -11.21 -2.88 3.58
C ARG A 89 -10.55 -2.45 2.27
N VAL A 90 -9.92 -3.40 1.58
CA VAL A 90 -9.23 -3.15 0.31
C VAL A 90 -10.10 -3.69 -0.82
N MET A 91 -10.24 -2.89 -1.88
CA MET A 91 -10.85 -3.28 -3.14
C MET A 91 -9.75 -3.42 -4.19
N LEU A 92 -9.89 -4.41 -5.07
CA LEU A 92 -8.96 -4.62 -6.19
C LEU A 92 -9.46 -3.85 -7.41
N SER A 93 -8.53 -3.34 -8.20
CA SER A 93 -8.79 -2.71 -9.48
C SER A 93 -7.73 -3.16 -10.46
N ASP A 94 -8.14 -3.38 -11.71
CA ASP A 94 -7.25 -3.71 -12.82
C ASP A 94 -6.70 -2.43 -13.50
N GLN A 95 -7.08 -1.25 -13.02
CA GLN A 95 -6.57 0.01 -13.55
C GLN A 95 -5.19 0.31 -12.97
N GLU A 96 -4.22 0.54 -13.86
CA GLU A 96 -2.95 1.11 -13.49
C GLU A 96 -3.12 2.58 -13.13
N SER A 97 -2.80 2.94 -11.88
CA SER A 97 -2.58 4.33 -11.52
C SER A 97 -1.11 4.69 -11.76
N ILE A 98 -0.87 5.61 -12.70
CA ILE A 98 0.42 6.25 -12.88
C ILE A 98 0.52 7.38 -11.84
N GLY A 99 1.24 7.12 -10.75
CA GLY A 99 1.64 8.17 -9.82
C GLY A 99 2.71 9.04 -10.47
N ILE A 100 2.54 10.36 -10.44
CA ILE A 100 3.51 11.31 -10.96
C ILE A 100 4.23 11.92 -9.77
N ASP A 101 5.31 11.26 -9.33
CA ASP A 101 6.09 11.69 -8.18
C ASP A 101 7.40 12.39 -8.59
N THR A 102 7.82 12.18 -9.85
CA THR A 102 9.02 12.78 -10.45
C THR A 102 8.71 13.41 -11.81
N PRO A 103 9.54 14.38 -12.28
CA PRO A 103 9.44 14.88 -13.65
C PRO A 103 9.56 13.78 -14.71
N GLU A 104 10.31 12.72 -14.42
CA GLU A 104 10.45 11.53 -15.27
C GLU A 104 9.15 10.73 -15.40
N ASP A 105 8.32 10.66 -14.36
CA ASP A 105 7.04 9.95 -14.41
C ASP A 105 6.06 10.63 -15.36
N LEU A 106 6.11 11.96 -15.47
CA LEU A 106 5.30 12.72 -16.42
C LEU A 106 5.61 12.34 -17.88
N LYS A 107 6.86 11.98 -18.19
CA LYS A 107 7.29 11.57 -19.54
C LYS A 107 6.78 10.18 -19.94
N ARG A 108 6.28 9.39 -18.98
CA ARG A 108 5.73 8.05 -19.20
C ARG A 108 4.24 8.06 -19.54
N LEU A 109 3.58 9.22 -19.44
CA LEU A 109 2.19 9.35 -19.84
C LEU A 109 2.07 9.30 -21.37
N PRO A 110 1.18 8.47 -21.94
CA PRO A 110 0.79 8.61 -23.33
C PRO A 110 0.09 9.97 -23.51
N LEU A 111 0.53 10.74 -24.50
CA LEU A 111 -0.15 11.96 -24.95
C LEU A 111 -1.52 11.63 -25.55
#